data_AF-A0A357A366-F1
#
_entry.id   AF-A0A357A366-F1
#
_cell.length_a   1.000
_cell.length_b   1.000
_cell.length_c   1.000
_cell.angle_alpha   90.00
_cell.angle_beta   90.00
_cell.angle_gamma   90.00
#
_symmetry.space_group_name_H-M   'P 1'
#
loop_
_entity.id
_entity.type
_entity.pdbx_description
1 polymer ?
#
loop_
_entity_poly.entity_id
_entity_poly.type
_entity_poly.pdbx_seq_one_letter_code
_entity_poly.pdbx_strand_id
1 'polypeptide(L)'
;PAHEAIIPDVPGRITEIIHHHDDRAQRILDLINEPHTAFEVAQKLFTRPLTQFQWRFAVSETLAHLEYLRRRQLVTFRETNHKGFYQTLRDDLAESPEGGTALG
;
A
#
# COMPACT_ATOMS: atom_id res chain seq x y z
N PRO A 1 26.29 9.93 -1.72
CA PRO A 1 25.79 8.54 -1.49
C PRO A 1 26.46 7.92 -0.24
N ALA A 2 25.72 7.14 0.55
CA ALA A 2 26.31 6.29 1.61
C ALA A 2 26.65 4.87 1.10
N HIS A 3 26.06 4.45 -0.03
CA HIS A 3 26.44 3.29 -0.84
C HIS A 3 26.29 3.65 -2.32
N GLU A 4 27.04 2.95 -3.18
CA GLU A 4 27.08 3.10 -4.66
C GLU A 4 27.78 4.36 -5.21
N ALA A 5 27.62 4.57 -6.52
CA ALA A 5 28.30 5.61 -7.31
C ALA A 5 27.81 7.03 -6.96
N ILE A 6 28.59 8.02 -7.39
CA ILE A 6 28.25 9.44 -7.26
C ILE A 6 26.95 9.72 -8.02
N ILE A 7 26.07 10.52 -7.41
CA ILE A 7 24.81 10.98 -8.02
C ILE A 7 25.08 12.38 -8.61
N PRO A 8 25.19 12.52 -9.94
CA PRO A 8 25.54 13.80 -10.58
C PRO A 8 24.36 14.79 -10.62
N ASP A 9 23.14 14.28 -10.78
CA ASP A 9 21.89 15.06 -10.73
C ASP A 9 21.10 14.71 -9.47
N VAL A 10 21.38 15.45 -8.40
CA VAL A 10 20.71 15.23 -7.10
C VAL A 10 19.23 15.59 -7.16
N PRO A 11 18.80 16.74 -7.72
CA PRO A 11 17.37 17.04 -7.88
C PRO A 11 16.62 15.98 -8.69
N GLY A 12 17.15 15.54 -9.83
CA GLY A 12 16.54 14.49 -10.63
C GLY A 12 16.38 13.19 -9.84
N ARG A 13 17.41 12.80 -9.10
CA ARG A 13 17.35 11.61 -8.25
C ARG A 13 16.32 11.70 -7.14
N ILE A 14 16.11 12.88 -6.55
CA ILE A 14 15.05 13.10 -5.54
C ILE A 14 13.68 12.88 -6.19
N THR A 15 13.43 13.47 -7.36
CA THR A 15 12.16 13.30 -8.09
C THR A 15 11.90 11.83 -8.43
N GLU A 16 12.91 11.10 -8.92
CA GLU A 16 12.80 9.67 -9.21
C GLU A 16 12.38 8.85 -7.97
N ILE A 17 13.01 9.12 -6.82
CA ILE A 17 12.70 8.41 -5.58
C ILE A 17 11.28 8.69 -5.12
N ILE A 18 10.82 9.95 -5.20
CA ILE A 18 9.44 10.33 -4.86
C ILE A 18 8.44 9.59 -5.75
N HIS A 19 8.62 9.67 -7.07
CA HIS A 19 7.72 8.99 -8.03
C HIS A 19 7.68 7.48 -7.81
N HIS A 20 8.84 6.86 -7.55
CA HIS A 20 8.91 5.43 -7.25
C HIS A 20 8.11 5.05 -5.99
N HIS A 21 8.14 5.89 -4.95
CA HIS A 21 7.34 5.66 -3.75
C HIS A 21 5.84 5.91 -3.96
N ASP A 22 5.47 6.89 -4.79
CA ASP A 22 4.08 7.15 -5.16
C ASP A 22 3.50 5.98 -5.99
N ASP A 23 4.23 5.50 -6.99
CA ASP A 23 3.86 4.31 -7.79
C ASP A 23 3.69 3.07 -6.90
N ARG A 24 4.58 2.91 -5.91
CA ARG A 24 4.51 1.81 -4.95
C ARG A 24 3.31 1.93 -4.04
N ALA A 25 2.98 3.13 -3.56
CA ALA A 25 1.81 3.37 -2.74
C ALA A 25 0.52 3.06 -3.53
N GLN A 26 0.44 3.48 -4.80
CA GLN A 26 -0.70 3.17 -5.67
C GLN A 26 -0.86 1.66 -5.88
N ARG A 27 0.22 0.94 -6.20
CA ARG A 27 0.18 -0.53 -6.31
C ARG A 27 -0.33 -1.21 -5.04
N ILE A 28 0.03 -0.71 -3.86
CA ILE A 28 -0.46 -1.27 -2.60
C ILE A 28 -1.97 -1.11 -2.48
N LEU A 29 -2.52 0.06 -2.82
CA LEU A 29 -3.97 0.28 -2.83
C LEU A 29 -4.70 -0.71 -3.76
N ASP A 30 -4.15 -0.95 -4.94
CA ASP A 30 -4.71 -1.88 -5.93
C ASP A 30 -4.68 -3.34 -5.43
N LEU A 31 -3.71 -3.70 -4.58
CA LEU A 31 -3.50 -5.05 -4.07
C LEU A 31 -4.39 -5.42 -2.86
N ILE A 32 -4.87 -4.44 -2.09
CA ILE A 32 -5.52 -4.67 -0.77
C ILE A 32 -7.03 -4.38 -0.76
N ASN A 33 -7.72 -4.76 -1.83
CA ASN A 33 -9.18 -4.68 -1.94
C ASN A 33 -9.93 -5.52 -0.87
N GLU A 34 -9.26 -6.54 -0.34
CA GLU A 34 -9.66 -7.33 0.81
C GLU A 34 -8.63 -7.18 1.94
N PRO A 35 -8.97 -7.53 3.19
CA PRO A 35 -8.09 -7.38 4.35
C PRO A 35 -6.81 -8.24 4.24
N HIS A 36 -5.65 -7.61 4.35
CA HIS A 36 -4.34 -8.28 4.35
C HIS A 36 -3.44 -7.82 5.49
N THR A 37 -2.62 -8.71 6.02
CA THR A 37 -1.48 -8.34 6.88
C THR A 37 -0.38 -7.67 6.06
N ALA A 38 0.45 -6.84 6.70
CA ALA A 38 1.59 -6.20 6.03
C ALA A 38 2.55 -7.21 5.37
N PHE A 39 2.67 -8.42 5.94
CA PHE A 39 3.47 -9.49 5.35
C PHE A 39 2.87 -10.03 4.05
N GLU A 40 1.56 -10.29 4.02
CA GLU A 40 0.87 -10.75 2.82
C GLU A 40 0.92 -9.70 1.70
N VAL A 41 0.79 -8.41 2.04
CA VAL A 41 0.98 -7.31 1.07
C VAL A 41 2.41 -7.31 0.52
N ALA A 42 3.42 -7.48 1.39
CA ALA A 42 4.81 -7.56 0.95
C ALA A 42 5.04 -8.77 0.02
N GLN A 43 4.41 -9.91 0.29
CA GLN A 43 4.48 -11.09 -0.58
C GLN A 43 3.89 -10.84 -1.97
N LYS A 44 2.80 -10.06 -2.06
CA LYS A 44 2.21 -9.66 -3.34
C LYS A 44 3.04 -8.62 -4.07
N LEU A 45 3.64 -7.67 -3.35
CA LEU A 45 4.41 -6.56 -3.91
C LEU A 45 5.81 -6.97 -4.40
N PHE A 46 6.45 -7.90 -3.71
CA PHE A 46 7.80 -8.37 -4.02
C PHE A 46 7.78 -9.81 -4.54
N THR A 47 7.60 -9.96 -5.85
CA THR A 47 7.43 -11.27 -6.51
C THR A 47 8.74 -12.01 -6.79
N ARG A 48 9.89 -11.35 -6.66
CA ARG A 48 11.21 -11.99 -6.82
C ARG A 48 11.62 -12.76 -5.56
N PRO A 49 12.45 -13.82 -5.67
CA PRO A 49 13.02 -14.48 -4.50
C PRO A 49 13.81 -13.47 -3.64
N LEU A 50 13.53 -13.46 -2.34
CA LEU A 50 14.23 -12.63 -1.34
C LEU A 50 14.87 -13.52 -0.28
N THR A 51 16.06 -13.14 0.18
CA THR A 51 16.66 -13.74 1.37
C THR A 51 15.90 -13.34 2.64
N GLN A 52 16.10 -14.05 3.76
CA GLN A 52 15.47 -13.70 5.04
C GLN A 52 15.77 -12.26 5.46
N PHE A 53 17.00 -11.77 5.22
CA PHE A 53 17.38 -10.40 5.54
C PHE A 53 16.66 -9.39 4.62
N GLN A 54 16.54 -9.68 3.33
CA GLN A 54 15.80 -8.84 2.38
C GLN A 54 14.30 -8.78 2.70
N TRP A 55 13.72 -9.87 3.19
CA TRP A 55 12.33 -9.87 3.66
C TRP A 55 12.08 -8.88 4.79
N ARG A 56 13.05 -8.67 5.70
CA ARG A 56 12.91 -7.67 6.76
C ARG A 56 12.73 -6.27 6.18
N PHE A 57 13.50 -5.90 5.16
CA PHE A 57 13.35 -4.61 4.48
C PHE A 57 12.05 -4.53 3.71
N ALA A 58 11.69 -5.57 2.96
CA ALA A 58 10.45 -5.61 2.18
C ALA A 58 9.21 -5.40 3.06
N VAL A 59 9.16 -6.06 4.22
CA VAL A 59 8.06 -5.90 5.17
C VAL A 59 8.07 -4.52 5.82
N SER A 60 9.23 -4.02 6.26
CA SER A 60 9.34 -2.68 6.85
C SER A 60 8.94 -1.57 5.88
N GLU A 61 9.36 -1.67 4.61
CA GLU A 61 8.97 -0.72 3.57
C GLU A 61 7.46 -0.79 3.27
N THR A 62 6.92 -2.00 3.16
CA THR A 62 5.47 -2.20 2.97
C THR A 62 4.67 -1.59 4.13
N LEU A 63 5.12 -1.80 5.37
CA LEU A 63 4.48 -1.24 6.55
C LEU A 63 4.54 0.30 6.56
N ALA A 64 5.65 0.90 6.15
CA ALA A 64 5.79 2.35 6.04
C ALA A 64 4.78 2.93 5.03
N HIS A 65 4.61 2.28 3.88
CA HIS A 65 3.60 2.68 2.90
C HIS A 65 2.16 2.51 3.41
N LEU A 66 1.85 1.38 4.06
CA LEU A 66 0.52 1.14 4.62
C LEU A 66 0.15 2.18 5.70
N GLU A 67 1.10 2.54 6.57
CA GLU A 67 0.90 3.58 7.57
C GLU A 67 0.76 4.98 6.93
N TYR A 68 1.54 5.28 5.89
CA TYR A 68 1.38 6.51 5.11
C TYR A 68 -0.02 6.62 4.50
N LEU A 69 -0.49 5.55 3.84
CA LEU A 69 -1.83 5.49 3.25
C LEU A 69 -2.93 5.59 4.33
N ARG A 70 -2.73 4.98 5.49
CA ARG A 70 -3.67 5.02 6.62
C ARG A 70 -3.83 6.43 7.15
N ARG A 71 -2.72 7.16 7.31
CA ARG A 71 -2.73 8.58 7.73
C ARG A 71 -3.43 9.48 6.72
N ARG A 72 -3.40 9.11 5.44
CA ARG A 72 -4.12 9.77 4.36
C ARG A 72 -5.58 9.32 4.21
N GLN A 73 -6.06 8.43 5.09
CA GLN A 73 -7.44 7.92 5.06
C GLN A 73 -7.78 7.24 3.73
N LEU A 74 -6.82 6.52 3.15
CA LEU A 74 -7.03 5.69 1.95
C LEU A 74 -7.17 4.20 2.29
N VAL A 75 -6.71 3.80 3.47
CA VAL A 75 -6.82 2.43 3.97
C VAL A 75 -7.26 2.44 5.43
N THR A 76 -7.98 1.41 5.84
CA THR A 76 -8.30 1.13 7.24
C THR A 76 -7.29 0.15 7.83
N PHE A 77 -7.22 0.14 9.16
CA PHE A 77 -6.47 -0.85 9.92
C PHE A 77 -7.38 -1.45 11.00
N ARG A 78 -7.34 -2.77 11.15
CA ARG A 78 -8.01 -3.49 12.23
C ARG A 78 -7.12 -4.58 12.78
N GLU A 79 -7.21 -4.84 14.09
CA GLU A 79 -6.47 -5.91 14.73
C GLU A 79 -7.39 -7.01 15.22
N THR A 80 -7.06 -8.27 14.92
CA THR A 80 -7.79 -9.46 15.39
C THR A 80 -6.78 -10.54 15.72
N ASN A 81 -6.93 -11.24 16.86
CA ASN A 81 -6.03 -12.35 17.25
C ASN A 81 -4.54 -11.99 17.15
N HIS A 82 -4.16 -10.80 17.62
CA HIS A 82 -2.78 -10.25 17.56
C HIS A 82 -2.21 -10.09 16.14
N LYS A 83 -3.08 -10.00 15.13
CA LYS A 83 -2.71 -9.73 13.73
C LYS A 83 -3.41 -8.47 13.25
N GLY A 84 -2.63 -7.55 12.69
CA GLY A 84 -3.12 -6.33 12.06
C GLY A 84 -3.41 -6.54 10.57
N PHE A 85 -4.57 -6.08 10.12
CA PHE A 85 -5.04 -6.17 8.74
C PHE A 85 -5.33 -4.78 8.18
N TYR A 86 -4.90 -4.56 6.95
CA TYR A 86 -5.13 -3.36 6.17
C TYR A 86 -6.08 -3.66 5.01
N GLN A 87 -6.94 -2.70 4.68
CA GLN A 87 -7.85 -2.78 3.55
C GLN A 87 -8.10 -1.38 2.98
N THR A 88 -8.17 -1.25 1.66
CA THR A 88 -8.52 0.02 0.99
C THR A 88 -9.92 0.47 1.43
N LEU A 89 -10.07 1.76 1.70
CA LEU A 89 -11.39 2.37 1.87
C LEU A 89 -12.07 2.39 0.49
N ARG A 90 -13.18 1.67 0.36
CA ARG A 90 -14.05 1.82 -0.81
C ARG A 90 -14.92 3.05 -0.59
N ASP A 91 -15.09 3.86 -1.62
CA ASP A 91 -16.18 4.81 -1.69
C ASP A 91 -17.50 4.04 -1.84
N ASP A 92 -17.98 3.43 -0.76
CA ASP A 92 -19.29 2.75 -0.71
C ASP A 92 -20.46 3.77 -0.69
N LEU A 93 -20.25 5.01 -1.14
CA LEU A 93 -21.27 6.04 -1.30
C LEU A 93 -21.91 6.07 -2.70
N ALA A 94 -21.56 5.14 -3.59
CA ALA A 94 -22.17 5.01 -4.91
C ALA A 94 -22.86 3.65 -5.07
N GLU A 95 -23.94 3.43 -4.31
CA GLU A 95 -25.17 2.73 -4.73
C GLU A 95 -26.07 2.49 -3.50
N SER A 96 -27.00 3.43 -3.26
CA SER A 96 -28.21 3.13 -2.48
C SER A 96 -29.25 2.53 -3.43
N PRO A 97 -29.84 1.36 -3.15
CA PRO A 97 -30.97 0.86 -3.90
C PRO A 97 -32.23 1.54 -3.32
N GLU A 98 -32.49 2.77 -3.75
CA GLU A 98 -33.79 3.39 -3.49
C GLU A 98 -34.84 2.67 -4.32
N GLY A 99 -35.63 1.84 -3.63
CA GLY A 99 -36.80 1.17 -4.16
C GLY A 99 -37.81 2.17 -4.71
N GLY A 100 -38.19 1.95 -5.97
CA GLY A 100 -39.30 2.63 -6.62
C GLY A 100 -40.27 1.60 -7.19
N THR A 101 -41.07 0.98 -6.34
CA THR A 101 -42.35 0.42 -6.75
C THR A 101 -43.21 1.55 -7.30
N ALA A 102 -43.42 1.58 -8.61
CA ALA A 102 -44.50 2.32 -9.25
C ALA A 102 -45.48 1.31 -9.84
N LEU A 103 -46.50 0.99 -9.06
CA LEU A 103 -47.80 0.59 -9.59
C LEU A 103 -48.46 1.85 -10.16
N GLY A 104 -48.86 1.80 -11.42
CA GLY A 104 -49.58 2.83 -12.14
C GLY A 104 -49.82 2.42 -13.57
#